data_AF-A0A7L2RX34-F1
#
_entry.id   AF-A0A7L2RX34-F1
#
_cell.length_a   1.000
_cell.length_b   1.000
_cell.length_c   1.000
_cell.angle_alpha   90.00
_cell.angle_beta   90.00
_cell.angle_gamma   90.00
#
_symmetry.space_group_name_H-M   'P 1'
#
loop_
_entity.id
_entity.type
_entity.pdbx_description
1 polymer ?
#
loop_
_entity_poly.entity_id
_entity_poly.type
_entity_poly.pdbx_seq_one_letter_code
_entity_poly.pdbx_strand_id
1 'polypeptide(L)'
;MQDWNYLHTNCFEVTIELGCVKYPKAEELPKYWAQNRRSLLQFMKQVHRGVWGFVLDAVDGRGILNATISVADINHPVTTYR
;
A
#
# COMPACT_ATOMS: atom_id res chain seq x y z
N MET A 1 4.28 13.59 -1.78
CA MET A 1 4.90 12.29 -1.40
C MET A 1 4.31 11.14 -2.19
N GLN A 2 2.99 11.05 -2.31
CA GLN A 2 2.24 10.02 -3.03
C GLN A 2 2.89 9.50 -4.32
N ASP A 3 3.10 10.36 -5.32
CA ASP A 3 3.62 9.93 -6.62
C ASP A 3 5.06 9.39 -6.53
N TRP A 4 5.85 9.90 -5.61
CA TRP A 4 7.22 9.45 -5.43
C TRP A 4 7.26 7.98 -4.98
N ASN A 5 6.39 7.59 -4.04
CA ASN A 5 6.27 6.21 -3.58
C ASN A 5 5.90 5.27 -4.73
N TYR A 6 4.90 5.64 -5.54
CA TYR A 6 4.47 4.84 -6.68
C TYR A 6 5.57 4.72 -7.75
N LEU A 7 6.32 5.80 -8.02
CA LEU A 7 7.31 5.81 -9.11
C LEU A 7 8.67 5.20 -8.73
N HIS A 8 9.03 5.20 -7.45
CA HIS A 8 10.39 4.84 -6.99
C HIS A 8 10.41 3.64 -6.04
N THR A 9 9.27 3.04 -5.72
CA THR A 9 9.15 1.89 -4.82
C THR A 9 8.04 0.94 -5.29
N ASN A 10 7.82 -0.18 -4.58
CA ASN A 10 6.65 -1.04 -4.78
C ASN A 10 5.39 -0.56 -4.02
N CYS A 11 5.50 0.49 -3.21
CA CYS A 11 4.42 0.95 -2.34
C CYS A 11 3.41 1.81 -3.11
N PHE A 12 2.13 1.44 -3.02
CA PHE A 12 1.03 2.21 -3.61
C PHE A 12 0.42 3.09 -2.52
N GLU A 13 0.81 4.37 -2.52
CA GLU A 13 0.36 5.35 -1.54
C GLU A 13 -0.86 6.13 -2.03
N VAL A 14 -1.73 6.54 -1.09
CA VAL A 14 -2.85 7.45 -1.33
C VAL A 14 -2.85 8.53 -0.25
N THR A 15 -3.17 9.76 -0.63
CA THR A 15 -3.37 10.90 0.28
C THR A 15 -4.83 10.98 0.69
N ILE A 16 -5.09 11.03 2.00
CA ILE A 16 -6.45 11.07 2.55
C ILE A 16 -6.68 12.41 3.25
N GLU A 17 -7.61 13.19 2.73
CA GLU A 17 -8.09 14.42 3.37
C GLU A 17 -9.21 14.08 4.37
N LEU A 18 -8.89 14.09 5.67
CA LEU A 18 -9.79 13.61 6.73
C LEU A 18 -10.89 14.62 7.14
N GLY A 19 -10.77 15.88 6.72
CA GLY A 19 -11.75 16.92 7.03
C GLY A 19 -11.25 18.33 6.66
N CYS A 20 -12.16 19.30 6.66
CA CYS A 20 -11.84 20.68 6.27
C CYS A 20 -11.04 21.45 7.34
N VAL A 21 -11.29 21.17 8.62
CA VAL A 21 -10.64 21.87 9.74
C VAL A 21 -9.28 21.24 10.01
N LYS A 22 -8.22 21.92 9.58
CA LYS A 22 -6.83 21.42 9.67
C LYS A 22 -6.38 21.13 11.10
N TYR A 23 -6.82 21.93 12.07
CA TYR A 23 -6.42 21.82 13.48
C TYR A 23 -7.67 21.93 14.38
N PRO A 24 -8.46 20.85 14.53
CA PRO A 24 -9.66 20.88 15.35
C PRO A 24 -9.33 20.95 16.84
N LYS A 25 -10.28 21.44 17.65
CA LYS A 25 -10.18 21.37 19.11
C LYS A 25 -10.17 19.90 19.58
N ALA A 26 -9.49 19.65 20.71
CA ALA A 26 -9.35 18.31 21.27
C ALA A 26 -10.70 17.60 21.53
N GLU A 27 -11.75 18.36 21.84
CA GLU A 27 -13.11 17.86 22.06
C GLU A 27 -13.73 17.15 20.84
N GLU A 28 -13.32 17.49 19.61
CA GLU A 28 -13.84 16.86 18.38
C GLU A 28 -13.10 15.56 18.02
N LEU A 29 -11.94 15.27 18.63
CA LEU A 29 -11.12 14.09 18.28
C LEU A 29 -11.87 12.74 18.41
N PRO A 30 -12.70 12.50 19.45
CA PRO A 30 -13.47 11.26 19.55
C PRO A 30 -14.44 11.07 18.37
N LYS A 31 -14.99 12.16 17.84
CA LYS A 31 -15.90 12.13 16.69
C LYS A 31 -15.16 11.81 15.39
N TYR A 32 -13.98 12.42 15.16
CA TYR A 32 -13.13 12.05 14.02
C TYR A 32 -12.73 10.57 14.07
N TRP A 33 -12.39 10.05 15.26
CA TRP A 33 -12.11 8.63 15.41
C TRP A 33 -13.32 7.76 15.08
N ALA A 34 -14.49 8.07 15.66
CA ALA A 34 -15.71 7.31 15.40
C ALA A 34 -16.08 7.27 13.91
N GLN A 35 -15.89 8.38 13.19
CA GLN A 35 -16.17 8.50 11.76
C GLN A 35 -15.16 7.74 10.88
N ASN A 36 -13.88 7.71 11.25
CA ASN A 36 -12.82 7.18 10.38
C ASN A 36 -12.34 5.77 10.74
N ARG A 37 -12.57 5.30 11.97
CA ARG A 37 -12.09 4.00 12.46
C ARG A 37 -12.40 2.86 11.50
N ARG A 38 -13.65 2.76 11.03
CA ARG A 38 -14.05 1.67 10.12
C ARG A 38 -13.34 1.80 8.77
N SER A 39 -13.26 3.01 8.23
CA SER A 39 -12.60 3.30 6.95
C SER A 39 -11.12 2.92 6.98
N LEU A 40 -10.38 3.32 8.02
CA LEU A 40 -8.96 2.98 8.19
C LEU A 40 -8.74 1.46 8.30
N LEU A 41 -9.60 0.76 9.05
CA LEU A 41 -9.55 -0.71 9.14
C LEU A 41 -9.85 -1.39 7.80
N GLN A 42 -10.76 -0.85 6.99
CA GLN A 42 -11.07 -1.41 5.67
C GLN A 42 -10.00 -1.09 4.63
N PHE A 43 -9.35 0.07 4.75
CA PHE A 43 -8.23 0.46 3.91
C PHE A 43 -7.03 -0.48 4.12
N MET A 44 -6.64 -0.75 5.37
CA MET A 44 -5.56 -1.70 5.66
C MET A 44 -5.82 -3.10 5.09
N LYS A 45 -7.07 -3.55 5.06
CA LYS A 45 -7.43 -4.86 4.47
C LYS A 45 -7.21 -4.93 2.96
N GLN A 46 -7.13 -3.79 2.25
CA GLN A 46 -6.92 -3.79 0.81
C GLN A 46 -5.54 -4.38 0.43
N VAL A 47 -4.56 -4.35 1.33
CA VAL A 47 -3.22 -4.91 1.09
C VAL A 47 -3.24 -6.43 0.84
N HIS A 48 -4.30 -7.12 1.26
CA HIS A 48 -4.45 -8.57 1.08
C HIS A 48 -5.25 -8.96 -0.17
N ARG A 49 -5.52 -8.01 -1.08
CA ARG A 49 -6.17 -8.27 -2.37
C ARG A 49 -5.14 -8.36 -3.48
N GLY A 50 -5.52 -9.00 -4.60
CA GLY A 50 -4.64 -9.19 -5.74
C GLY A 50 -3.91 -10.53 -5.70
N VAL A 51 -2.70 -10.57 -6.27
CA VAL A 51 -1.86 -11.77 -6.36
C VAL A 51 -0.60 -11.55 -5.54
N TRP A 52 -0.18 -12.59 -4.81
CA TRP A 52 1.06 -12.61 -4.04
C TRP A 52 1.66 -14.02 -4.09
N GLY A 53 2.97 -14.12 -3.88
CA GLY A 53 3.70 -15.37 -3.94
C GLY A 53 5.21 -15.16 -3.86
N PHE A 54 5.96 -16.18 -4.27
CA PHE A 54 7.42 -16.19 -4.25
C PHE A 54 7.97 -16.43 -5.66
N VAL A 55 9.12 -15.83 -5.96
CA VAL A 55 9.93 -16.17 -7.13
C VAL A 55 11.08 -17.04 -6.64
N LEU A 56 11.13 -18.30 -7.08
CA LEU A 56 12.08 -19.29 -6.59
C LEU A 56 13.09 -19.66 -7.67
N ASP A 57 14.34 -19.87 -7.26
CA ASP A 57 15.36 -20.50 -8.10
C ASP A 57 15.04 -21.98 -8.31
N ALA A 58 15.21 -22.46 -9.54
CA ALA A 58 14.82 -23.82 -9.92
C ALA A 58 15.76 -24.90 -9.36
N VAL A 59 17.00 -24.57 -9.00
CA VAL A 59 18.01 -25.53 -8.55
C VAL A 59 17.98 -25.66 -7.02
N ASP A 60 18.00 -24.54 -6.31
CA ASP A 60 18.11 -24.54 -4.85
C ASP A 60 16.79 -24.25 -4.11
N GLY A 61 15.74 -23.85 -4.82
CA GLY A 61 14.41 -23.57 -4.27
C GLY A 61 14.33 -22.31 -3.42
N ARG A 62 15.36 -21.45 -3.41
CA ARG A 62 15.40 -20.23 -2.60
C ARG A 62 14.74 -19.06 -3.30
N GLY A 63 14.27 -18.10 -2.51
CA GLY A 63 13.72 -16.84 -3.01
C GLY A 63 14.76 -16.01 -3.75
N ILE A 64 14.41 -15.57 -4.97
CA ILE A 64 15.24 -14.68 -5.78
C ILE A 64 15.00 -13.24 -5.32
N LEU A 65 16.08 -12.52 -5.00
CA LEU A 65 16.04 -11.10 -4.66
C LEU A 65 15.98 -10.25 -5.93
N ASN A 66 15.22 -9.15 -5.89
CA ASN A 66 15.07 -8.19 -6.97
C ASN A 66 14.61 -8.77 -8.33
N ALA A 67 13.83 -9.85 -8.31
CA ALA A 67 13.13 -10.32 -9.50
C ALA A 67 11.98 -9.35 -9.86
N THR A 68 11.75 -9.15 -11.16
CA THR A 68 10.71 -8.24 -11.67
C THR A 68 9.44 -9.01 -12.04
N ILE A 69 8.30 -8.53 -11.56
CA ILE A 69 6.96 -9.04 -11.87
C ILE A 69 6.22 -7.99 -12.68
N SER A 70 5.78 -8.38 -13.88
CA SER A 70 4.97 -7.54 -14.78
C SER A 70 3.62 -8.19 -15.03
N VAL A 71 2.58 -7.38 -15.13
CA VAL A 71 1.20 -7.83 -15.44
C VAL A 71 0.85 -7.36 -16.85
N ALA A 72 0.17 -8.23 -17.63
CA ALA A 72 -0.27 -7.89 -18.98
C ALA A 72 -1.06 -6.58 -18.98
N ASP A 73 -0.76 -5.71 -19.95
CA ASP A 73 -1.39 -4.41 -20.16
C ASP A 73 -1.24 -3.38 -19.01
N ILE A 74 -0.41 -3.65 -18.00
CA ILE A 74 -0.10 -2.72 -16.90
C ILE A 74 1.39 -2.35 -16.96
N ASN A 75 1.68 -1.12 -17.39
CA ASN A 75 3.04 -0.59 -17.47
C ASN A 75 3.58 -0.08 -16.12
N HIS A 76 3.54 -0.94 -15.11
CA HIS A 76 4.08 -0.66 -13.78
C HIS A 76 4.54 -1.97 -13.12
N PRO A 77 5.79 -2.40 -13.37
CA PRO A 77 6.32 -3.62 -12.77
C PRO A 77 6.69 -3.40 -11.29
N VAL A 78 6.61 -4.47 -10.50
CA VAL A 78 7.06 -4.50 -9.10
C VAL A 78 8.21 -5.48 -8.93
N THR A 79 9.02 -5.31 -7.88
CA THR A 79 10.17 -6.17 -7.62
C THR A 79 10.05 -6.95 -6.30
N THR A 80 10.66 -8.12 -6.22
CA THR A 80 10.82 -8.81 -4.93
C THR A 80 11.81 -8.04 -4.06
N TYR A 81 11.35 -7.50 -2.94
CA TYR A 81 12.21 -6.90 -1.91
C TYR A 81 12.36 -7.88 -0.73
N ARG A 82 13.51 -7.80 -0.07
CA ARG A 82 14.04 -8.69 0.96
C ARG A 82 13.02 -9.23 1.97
#